data_AF-A0AAU9LSG6-F1
#
_entry.id   AF-A0AAU9LSG6-F1
#
_cell.length_a   1.000
_cell.length_b   1.000
_cell.length_c   1.000
_cell.angle_alpha   90.00
_cell.angle_beta   90.00
_cell.angle_gamma   90.00
#
_symmetry.space_group_name_H-M   'P 1'
#
loop_
_entity.id
_entity.type
_entity.pdbx_description
1 polymer ?
#
loop_
_entity_poly.entity_id
_entity_poly.type
_entity_poly.pdbx_seq_one_letter_code
_entity_poly.pdbx_strand_id
1 'polypeptide(L)'
;MNYNLQQAFNGKKWEKFNSEKVASLAYARIQGKAALIAHFQNSSLMNEDKRCRPILFHTEGPNAGDQVPFPMGVNVRSRVNKSRNSSTNEDAGNA
;
A
#
# COMPACT_ATOMS: atom_id res chain seq x y z
N MET A 1 -18.24 2.27 10.99
CA MET A 1 -17.32 1.93 12.11
C MET A 1 -16.41 3.13 12.37
N ASN A 2 -16.50 3.75 13.55
CA ASN A 2 -15.63 4.87 13.90
C ASN A 2 -14.41 4.35 14.66
N TYR A 3 -13.35 3.99 13.95
CA TYR A 3 -12.07 3.62 14.57
C TYR A 3 -11.22 4.88 14.76
N ASN A 4 -11.04 5.30 16.01
CA ASN A 4 -10.13 6.39 16.33
C ASN A 4 -8.69 5.85 16.40
N LEU A 5 -8.01 5.86 15.25
CA LEU A 5 -6.63 5.38 15.10
C LEU A 5 -5.65 6.11 16.01
N GLN A 6 -5.88 7.40 16.28
CA GLN A 6 -5.03 8.20 17.17
C GLN A 6 -5.02 7.58 18.57
N GLN A 7 -6.19 7.37 19.15
CA GLN A 7 -6.31 6.78 20.49
C GLN A 7 -5.82 5.34 20.52
N ALA A 8 -6.06 4.60 19.44
CA ALA A 8 -5.70 3.19 19.37
C ALA A 8 -4.19 2.95 19.26
N PHE A 9 -3.43 3.81 18.59
CA PHE A 9 -2.02 3.52 18.23
C PHE A 9 -1.00 4.58 18.64
N ASN A 10 -1.38 5.85 18.76
CA ASN A 10 -0.40 6.90 19.04
C ASN A 10 0.26 6.68 20.42
N GLY A 11 1.58 6.67 20.46
CA GLY A 11 2.37 6.43 21.66
C GLY A 11 2.54 4.96 22.05
N LYS A 12 1.97 4.00 21.29
CA LYS A 12 2.10 2.57 21.59
C LYS A 12 3.27 1.93 20.85
N LYS A 13 3.95 0.99 21.49
CA LYS A 13 5.05 0.21 20.87
C LYS A 13 4.48 -0.84 19.90
N TRP A 14 5.26 -1.17 18.88
CA TRP A 14 4.95 -2.31 18.02
C TRP A 14 5.28 -3.62 18.73
N GLU A 15 4.27 -4.43 19.01
CA GLU A 15 4.42 -5.67 19.79
C GLU A 15 5.18 -6.78 19.05
N LYS A 16 5.27 -6.70 17.72
CA LYS A 16 5.91 -7.70 16.88
C LYS A 16 7.36 -7.33 16.56
N PHE A 17 8.14 -8.35 16.20
CA PHE A 17 9.51 -8.23 15.70
C PHE A 17 10.53 -7.66 16.71
N ASN A 18 10.28 -7.78 18.02
CA ASN A 18 11.11 -7.21 19.08
C ASN A 18 11.42 -5.71 18.85
N SER A 19 10.48 -4.98 18.27
CA SER A 19 10.72 -3.60 17.87
C SER A 19 10.54 -2.64 19.04
N GLU A 20 11.53 -1.77 19.26
CA GLU A 20 11.40 -0.67 20.22
C GLU A 20 10.65 0.55 19.66
N LYS A 21 10.30 0.51 18.37
CA LYS A 21 9.62 1.63 17.69
C LYS A 21 8.25 1.90 18.33
N VAL A 22 7.95 3.18 18.51
CA VAL A 22 6.68 3.69 19.03
C VAL A 22 5.89 4.31 17.87
N ALA A 23 4.61 3.97 17.74
CA ALA A 23 3.75 4.54 16.72
C ALA A 23 3.46 6.02 17.02
N SER A 24 3.54 6.85 15.98
CA SER A 24 3.16 8.26 16.04
C SER A 24 2.27 8.58 14.85
N LEU A 25 1.23 9.38 15.07
CA LEU A 25 0.31 9.82 14.03
C LEU A 25 0.42 11.33 13.85
N ALA A 26 0.39 11.74 12.59
CA ALA A 26 0.30 13.12 12.15
C ALA A 26 -0.54 13.19 10.87
N TYR A 27 -1.03 14.38 10.52
CA TYR A 27 -1.71 14.58 9.26
C TYR A 27 -0.74 14.41 8.09
N ALA A 28 -1.14 13.63 7.09
CA ALA A 28 -0.40 13.51 5.84
C ALA A 28 -0.39 14.84 5.08
N ARG A 29 0.67 15.09 4.31
CA ARG A 29 0.77 16.28 3.46
C ARG A 29 -0.32 16.35 2.39
N ILE A 30 -0.71 15.20 1.84
CA ILE A 30 -1.79 15.08 0.85
C ILE A 30 -3.00 14.53 1.58
N GLN A 31 -4.09 15.30 1.55
CA GLN A 31 -5.32 14.98 2.25
C GLN A 31 -6.45 14.68 1.27
N GLY A 32 -7.27 13.68 1.60
CA GLY A 32 -8.45 13.29 0.81
C GLY A 32 -8.17 12.22 -0.26
N LYS A 33 -9.19 11.36 -0.48
CA LYS A 33 -9.13 10.22 -1.42
C LYS A 33 -8.82 10.65 -2.85
N ALA A 34 -9.50 11.68 -3.36
CA ALA A 34 -9.31 12.15 -4.74
C ALA A 34 -7.89 12.71 -4.98
N ALA A 35 -7.34 13.46 -4.01
CA ALA A 35 -6.00 14.00 -4.10
C ALA A 35 -4.92 12.90 -4.06
N LEU A 36 -5.10 11.88 -3.21
CA LEU A 36 -4.23 10.71 -3.18
C LEU A 36 -4.30 9.92 -4.49
N ILE A 37 -5.50 9.76 -5.06
CA ILE A 37 -5.68 9.12 -6.37
C ILE A 37 -4.86 9.87 -7.43
N ALA A 38 -5.10 11.18 -7.58
CA ALA A 38 -4.40 11.98 -8.57
C ALA A 38 -2.87 11.96 -8.39
N HIS A 39 -2.40 11.93 -7.15
CA HIS A 39 -0.97 11.86 -6.84
C HIS A 39 -0.31 10.55 -7.32
N PHE A 40 -0.97 9.40 -7.15
CA PHE A 40 -0.40 8.11 -7.50
C PHE A 40 -0.77 7.61 -8.91
N GLN A 41 -1.83 8.15 -9.52
CA GLN A 41 -2.39 7.68 -10.80
C GLN A 41 -1.38 7.64 -11.97
N ASN A 42 -0.41 8.56 -11.97
CA ASN A 42 0.67 8.64 -12.98
C ASN A 42 2.06 8.31 -12.39
N SER A 43 2.13 7.83 -11.16
CA SER A 43 3.39 7.48 -10.51
C SER A 43 3.95 6.18 -11.09
N SER A 44 5.28 6.10 -11.24
CA SER A 44 5.95 4.85 -11.63
C SER A 44 5.72 3.72 -10.63
N LEU A 45 5.32 4.04 -9.39
CA LEU A 45 4.94 3.07 -8.36
C LEU A 45 3.86 2.10 -8.84
N MET A 46 2.96 2.53 -9.74
CA MET A 46 1.89 1.69 -10.28
C MET A 46 2.41 0.56 -11.19
N ASN A 47 3.66 0.63 -11.64
CA ASN A 47 4.33 -0.40 -12.45
C ASN A 47 5.08 -1.45 -11.60
N GLU A 48 5.19 -1.28 -10.28
CA GLU A 48 5.91 -2.19 -9.39
C GLU A 48 5.06 -3.42 -9.00
N ASP A 49 5.60 -4.32 -8.15
CA ASP A 49 4.86 -5.46 -7.59
C ASP A 49 3.52 -5.01 -6.98
N LYS A 50 2.46 -5.82 -7.16
CA LYS A 50 1.11 -5.49 -6.69
C LYS A 50 1.05 -5.20 -5.19
N ARG A 51 1.95 -5.79 -4.39
CA ARG A 51 2.07 -5.58 -2.92
C ARG A 51 2.60 -4.21 -2.54
N CYS A 52 3.27 -3.52 -3.46
CA CYS A 52 3.86 -2.19 -3.25
C CYS A 52 2.97 -1.06 -3.77
N ARG A 53 1.84 -1.38 -4.39
CA ARG A 53 0.93 -0.38 -4.97
C ARG A 53 -0.08 0.11 -3.93
N PRO A 54 -0.59 1.34 -4.07
CA PRO A 54 -1.67 1.83 -3.23
C PRO A 54 -2.93 0.99 -3.41
N ILE A 55 -3.60 0.70 -2.29
CA ILE A 55 -4.88 -0.01 -2.25
C ILE A 55 -5.99 1.00 -1.96
N LEU A 56 -7.11 0.86 -2.66
CA LEU A 56 -8.31 1.64 -2.41
C LEU A 56 -9.42 0.75 -1.90
N PHE A 57 -10.29 1.32 -1.08
CA PHE A 57 -11.47 0.66 -0.57
C PHE A 57 -12.72 1.49 -0.87
N HIS A 58 -13.88 0.82 -0.94
CA HIS A 58 -15.17 1.49 -0.90
C HIS A 58 -15.33 2.17 0.46
N THR A 59 -15.70 3.45 0.45
CA THR A 59 -15.81 4.25 1.67
C THR A 59 -17.20 4.16 2.29
N GLU A 60 -18.24 4.03 1.47
CA GLU A 60 -19.64 4.12 1.89
C GLU A 60 -20.50 3.00 1.31
N GLY A 61 -21.67 2.79 1.89
CA GLY A 61 -22.66 1.83 1.40
C GLY A 61 -22.42 0.38 1.85
N PRO A 62 -23.18 -0.59 1.30
CA PRO A 62 -23.13 -1.99 1.72
C PRO A 62 -21.78 -2.68 1.46
N ASN A 63 -20.97 -2.12 0.55
CA ASN A 63 -19.67 -2.64 0.16
C ASN A 63 -18.51 -1.89 0.86
N ALA A 64 -18.80 -1.08 1.89
CA ALA A 64 -17.77 -0.32 2.60
C ALA A 64 -16.72 -1.26 3.21
N GLY A 65 -15.45 -0.99 2.92
CA GLY A 65 -14.33 -1.87 3.31
C GLY A 65 -13.90 -2.87 2.25
N ASP A 66 -14.65 -3.05 1.17
CA ASP A 66 -14.22 -3.88 0.04
C ASP A 66 -13.14 -3.18 -0.79
N GLN A 67 -12.13 -3.95 -1.20
CA GLN A 67 -11.07 -3.43 -2.07
C GLN A 67 -11.61 -3.10 -3.45
N VAL A 68 -11.20 -1.94 -3.99
CA VAL A 68 -11.52 -1.54 -5.36
C VAL A 68 -10.23 -1.35 -6.17
N PRO A 69 -10.26 -1.63 -7.48
CA PRO A 69 -9.12 -1.37 -8.35
C PRO A 69 -8.72 0.10 -8.32
N PHE A 70 -7.41 0.35 -8.35
CA PHE A 70 -6.88 1.71 -8.44
C PHE A 70 -7.15 2.28 -9.85
N PRO A 71 -7.70 3.50 -9.99
CA PRO A 71 -7.90 4.11 -11.30
C PRO A 71 -6.53 4.50 -11.89
N MET A 72 -6.09 3.75 -12.91
CA MET A 72 -4.83 3.99 -13.59
C MET A 72 -4.97 5.17 -14.56
N GLY A 73 -3.93 6.00 -14.68
CA GLY A 73 -3.91 7.11 -15.63
C GLY A 73 -3.70 6.61 -17.05
N VAL A 74 -4.19 7.37 -18.02
CA VAL A 74 -3.93 7.11 -19.46
C VAL A 74 -2.43 7.16 -19.81
N ASN A 75 -1.61 7.79 -18.95
CA ASN A 75 -0.18 7.98 -19.14
C ASN A 75 0.68 6.98 -18.35
N VAL A 76 0.12 5.87 -17.84
CA VAL A 76 0.93 4.82 -17.23
C VAL A 76 1.76 4.15 -18.33
N ARG A 77 2.95 4.70 -18.56
CA ARG A 77 3.94 4.11 -19.45
C ARG A 77 4.41 2.84 -18.77
N SER A 78 3.98 1.69 -19.30
CA SER A 78 4.65 0.42 -19.01
C SER A 78 6.13 0.64 -19.29
N ARG A 79 6.98 0.44 -18.28
CA ARG A 79 8.42 0.31 -18.54
C ARG A 79 8.61 -1.01 -19.28
N VAL A 80 8.47 -0.97 -20.60
CA VAL A 80 9.00 -2.02 -21.47
C VAL A 80 10.52 -2.03 -21.24
N ASN A 81 11.01 -3.17 -20.77
CA ASN A 81 12.41 -3.60 -20.61
C ASN A 81 13.25 -3.02 -19.46
N LYS A 82 13.37 -3.83 -18.38
CA LYS A 82 14.57 -4.66 -18.16
C LYS A 82 14.25 -5.74 -17.12
N SER A 83 14.01 -6.96 -17.59
CA SER A 83 13.98 -8.16 -16.75
C SER A 83 15.28 -8.25 -15.96
N ARG A 84 15.22 -7.96 -14.66
CA ARG A 84 16.19 -8.49 -13.71
C ARG A 84 15.53 -9.71 -13.08
N ASN A 85 15.86 -10.88 -13.63
CA ASN A 85 15.55 -12.16 -13.03
C ASN A 85 16.04 -12.14 -11.57
N SER A 86 15.11 -12.19 -10.62
CA SER A 86 15.37 -12.87 -9.35
C SER A 86 14.79 -14.27 -9.49
N SER A 87 15.56 -15.16 -10.12
CA SER A 87 15.27 -16.58 -10.12
C SER A 87 15.34 -17.09 -8.69
N THR A 88 14.19 -17.40 -8.11
CA THR A 88 14.08 -18.22 -6.91
C THR A 88 14.52 -19.63 -7.30
N ASN A 89 15.66 -20.10 -6.79
CA ASN A 89 15.99 -21.53 -6.79
C ASN A 89 15.77 -22.03 -5.36
N GLU A 90 14.57 -22.56 -5.11
CA GLU A 90 14.36 -23.58 -4.09
C GLU A 90 14.33 -24.92 -4.84
N ASP A 91 15.33 -25.77 -4.63
CA ASP A 91 15.16 -27.20 -4.90
C ASP A 91 15.79 -28.02 -3.77
N ALA A 92 14.88 -28.77 -3.17
CA ALA A 92 14.97 -29.97 -2.35
C ALA A 92 16.34 -30.44 -1.83
N GLY A 93 16.40 -30.55 -0.49
CA GLY A 93 17.20 -31.58 0.14
C GLY A 93 16.72 -32.96 -0.30
N ASN A 94 17.64 -33.75 -0.85
CA ASN A 94 17.48 -35.18 -1.03
C ASN A 94 18.17 -35.90 0.14
N ALA A 95 17.54 -37.00 0.57
CA ALA A 95 17.95 -37.89 1.65
C ALA A 95 19.33 -38.54 1.42
#